data_AF-A0A1B6J8M9-F1
#
_entry.id   AF-A0A1B6J8M9-F1
#
_cell.length_a   1.000
_cell.length_b   1.000
_cell.length_c   1.000
_cell.angle_alpha   90.00
_cell.angle_beta   90.00
_cell.angle_gamma   90.00
#
_symmetry.space_group_name_H-M   'P 1'
#
loop_
_entity.id
_entity.type
_entity.pdbx_description
1 polymer ?
#
loop_
_entity_poly.entity_id
_entity_poly.type
_entity_poly.pdbx_seq_one_letter_code
_entity_poly.pdbx_strand_id
1 'polypeptide(L)'
;EYAQLTDIHTCFQHWQQVQENISITGPMLEDPEMHDMVQDELNKLHSLLSTLEQQLLTLLLQKDSNKDPNDERGCFIEVRAGTGGDEAALFAGDLFRMYSRYAEIHSWQMDVISASSGPHGGYK
;
A
#
# COMPACT_ATOMS: atom_id res chain seq x y z
N GLU A 1 -19.53 15.15 2.28
CA GLU A 1 -18.13 15.64 2.26
C GLU A 1 -17.57 15.88 3.66
N TYR A 2 -18.01 16.89 4.43
CA TYR A 2 -17.44 17.15 5.79
C TYR A 2 -17.60 15.98 6.78
N ALA A 3 -18.78 15.36 6.87
CA ALA A 3 -19.02 14.24 7.78
C ALA A 3 -18.19 12.99 7.46
N GLN A 4 -17.81 12.79 6.19
CA GLN A 4 -17.11 11.59 5.71
C GLN A 4 -15.61 11.64 5.96
N LEU A 5 -15.02 12.85 5.91
CA LEU A 5 -13.63 13.04 6.33
C LEU A 5 -13.49 12.93 7.85
N THR A 6 -14.55 13.25 8.60
CA THR A 6 -14.55 13.12 10.06
C THR A 6 -14.31 11.67 10.49
N ASP A 7 -15.03 10.70 9.92
CA ASP A 7 -14.89 9.29 10.33
C ASP A 7 -13.49 8.73 10.05
N ILE A 8 -12.94 9.03 8.87
CA ILE A 8 -11.57 8.66 8.50
C ILE A 8 -10.58 9.33 9.44
N HIS A 9 -10.73 10.64 9.68
CA HIS A 9 -9.85 11.39 10.55
C HIS A 9 -9.88 10.85 11.97
N THR A 10 -11.06 10.59 12.53
CA THR A 10 -11.22 10.04 13.89
C THR A 10 -10.62 8.64 13.98
N CYS A 11 -10.87 7.76 13.01
CA CYS A 11 -10.26 6.42 12.97
C CYS A 11 -8.74 6.50 12.89
N PHE A 12 -8.20 7.39 12.04
CA PHE A 12 -6.78 7.59 11.88
C PHE A 12 -6.12 8.16 13.14
N GLN A 13 -6.73 9.17 13.78
CA GLN A 13 -6.24 9.71 15.05
C GLN A 13 -6.18 8.63 16.13
N HIS A 14 -7.21 7.77 16.21
CA HIS A 14 -7.21 6.66 17.17
C HIS A 14 -6.10 5.64 16.86
N TRP A 15 -5.90 5.29 15.59
CA TRP A 15 -4.80 4.42 15.16
C TRP A 15 -3.43 5.02 15.55
N GLN A 16 -3.22 6.32 15.33
CA GLN A 16 -1.99 7.01 15.73
C GLN A 16 -1.77 6.96 17.25
N GLN A 17 -2.83 7.19 18.04
CA GLN A 17 -2.73 7.13 19.50
C GLN A 17 -2.36 5.73 20.00
N VAL A 18 -2.94 4.67 19.40
CA VAL A 18 -2.60 3.28 19.76
C VAL A 18 -1.14 2.98 19.40
N GLN A 19 -0.66 3.48 18.27
CA GLN A 19 0.73 3.31 17.85
C GLN A 19 1.71 4.02 18.81
N GLU A 20 1.36 5.23 19.25
CA GLU A 20 2.12 5.96 20.28
C GLU A 20 2.12 5.20 21.61
N ASN A 21 0.96 4.69 22.04
CA ASN A 21 0.84 3.89 23.26
C ASN A 21 1.72 2.64 23.21
N ILE A 22 1.75 1.92 22.08
CA ILE A 22 2.65 0.76 21.89
C ILE A 22 4.11 1.20 22.04
N SER A 23 4.49 2.33 21.44
CA SER A 23 5.85 2.86 21.54
C SER A 23 6.24 3.28 22.97
N ILE A 24 5.29 3.73 23.78
CA ILE A 24 5.50 4.12 25.18
C ILE A 24 5.53 2.88 26.10
N THR A 25 4.64 1.92 25.85
CA THR A 25 4.50 0.70 26.66
C THR A 25 5.59 -0.33 26.38
N GLY A 26 6.09 -0.42 25.14
CA GLY A 26 7.12 -1.38 24.73
C GLY A 26 8.39 -1.38 25.61
N PRO A 27 9.02 -0.22 25.86
CA PRO A 27 10.19 -0.12 26.73
C PRO A 27 9.97 -0.61 28.17
N MET A 28 8.72 -0.67 28.65
CA MET A 28 8.41 -1.12 30.01
C MET A 28 8.59 -2.64 30.19
N LEU A 29 8.77 -3.41 29.11
CA LEU A 29 9.10 -4.84 29.16
C LEU A 29 10.47 -5.12 29.82
N GLU A 30 11.33 -4.11 29.90
CA GLU A 30 12.65 -4.24 30.54
C GLU A 30 12.54 -4.46 32.06
N ASP A 31 11.40 -4.12 32.68
CA ASP A 31 11.13 -4.37 34.08
C ASP A 31 10.58 -5.80 34.30
N PRO A 32 11.35 -6.72 34.93
CA PRO A 32 10.92 -8.10 35.14
C PRO A 32 9.68 -8.25 36.02
N GLU A 33 9.41 -7.29 36.92
CA GLU A 33 8.23 -7.35 37.81
C GLU A 33 6.94 -7.00 37.07
N MET A 34 7.04 -6.22 35.99
CA MET A 34 5.90 -5.78 35.18
C MET A 34 5.78 -6.52 33.84
N HIS A 35 6.74 -7.37 33.50
CA HIS A 35 6.85 -8.02 32.19
C HIS A 35 5.52 -8.63 31.69
N ASP A 36 4.90 -9.50 32.48
CA ASP A 36 3.68 -10.22 32.04
C ASP A 36 2.49 -9.26 31.86
N MET A 37 2.37 -8.26 32.73
CA MET A 37 1.32 -7.24 32.64
C MET A 37 1.50 -6.37 31.39
N VAL A 38 2.74 -5.95 31.11
CA VAL A 38 3.08 -5.13 29.95
C VAL A 38 2.89 -5.92 28.66
N GLN A 39 3.29 -7.20 28.64
CA GLN A 39 3.09 -8.08 27.49
C GLN A 39 1.60 -8.26 27.16
N ASP A 40 0.76 -8.48 28.16
CA ASP A 40 -0.69 -8.58 27.99
C ASP A 40 -1.30 -7.27 27.44
N GLU A 41 -0.82 -6.12 27.90
CA GLU A 41 -1.28 -4.82 27.40
C GLU A 41 -0.84 -4.59 25.95
N LEU A 42 0.41 -4.89 25.60
CA LEU A 42 0.90 -4.81 24.23
C LEU A 42 0.10 -5.73 23.29
N ASN A 43 -0.24 -6.94 23.74
CA ASN A 43 -1.08 -7.85 22.96
C ASN A 43 -2.45 -7.24 22.63
N LYS A 44 -3.08 -6.57 23.61
CA LYS A 44 -4.36 -5.87 23.39
C LYS A 44 -4.19 -4.69 22.44
N LEU A 45 -3.16 -3.87 22.64
CA LEU A 45 -2.87 -2.72 21.79
C LEU A 45 -2.60 -3.14 20.34
N HIS A 46 -1.82 -4.21 20.12
CA HIS A 46 -1.58 -4.76 18.79
C HIS A 46 -2.86 -5.31 18.14
N SER A 47 -3.71 -6.01 18.90
CA SER A 47 -5.00 -6.47 18.40
C SER A 47 -5.92 -5.31 18.02
N LEU A 48 -5.93 -4.23 18.81
CA LEU A 48 -6.69 -3.03 18.53
C LEU A 48 -6.13 -2.30 17.30
N LEU A 49 -4.80 -2.18 17.18
CA LEU A 49 -4.13 -1.58 16.04
C LEU A 49 -4.53 -2.28 14.73
N SER A 50 -4.47 -3.62 14.71
CA SER A 50 -4.89 -4.42 13.55
C SER A 50 -6.37 -4.22 13.21
N THR A 51 -7.24 -4.11 14.22
CA THR A 51 -8.66 -3.81 14.01
C THR A 51 -8.85 -2.42 13.38
N LEU A 52 -8.15 -1.41 13.89
CA LEU A 52 -8.20 -0.04 13.37
C LEU A 52 -7.63 0.06 11.95
N GLU A 53 -6.60 -0.72 11.61
CA GLU A 53 -6.05 -0.80 10.25
C GLU A 53 -7.09 -1.34 9.25
N GLN A 54 -7.81 -2.41 9.62
CA GLN A 54 -8.88 -2.95 8.79
C GLN A 54 -10.05 -1.97 8.64
N GLN A 55 -10.41 -1.28 9.72
CA GLN A 55 -11.43 -0.23 9.69
C GLN A 55 -11.01 0.94 8.81
N LEU A 56 -9.77 1.41 8.92
CA LEU A 56 -9.24 2.49 8.11
C LEU A 56 -9.19 2.10 6.64
N LEU A 57 -8.72 0.89 6.31
CA LEU A 57 -8.74 0.35 4.95
C LEU A 57 -10.16 0.32 4.39
N THR A 58 -11.12 -0.15 5.19
CA THR A 58 -12.54 -0.17 4.83
C THR A 58 -13.06 1.25 4.57
N LEU A 59 -12.78 2.22 5.43
CA LEU A 59 -13.22 3.61 5.26
C LEU A 59 -12.56 4.28 4.04
N LEU A 60 -11.29 3.96 3.75
CA LEU A 60 -10.57 4.46 2.58
C LEU A 60 -11.15 3.90 1.28
N LEU A 61 -11.46 2.59 1.24
CA LEU A 61 -12.10 1.94 0.09
C LEU A 61 -13.58 2.36 -0.06
N GLN A 62 -14.28 2.55 1.05
CA GLN A 62 -15.64 3.08 1.07
C GLN A 62 -15.69 4.56 0.66
N LYS A 63 -14.58 5.31 0.67
CA LYS A 63 -14.58 6.68 0.18
C LYS A 63 -14.87 6.74 -1.34
N ASP A 64 -14.56 5.67 -2.06
CA ASP A 64 -14.96 5.43 -3.44
C ASP A 64 -16.25 4.61 -3.54
N SER A 65 -17.13 4.64 -2.53
CA SER A 65 -18.42 3.89 -2.53
C SER A 65 -19.48 4.48 -3.45
N ASN A 66 -19.08 4.81 -4.66
CA ASN A 66 -19.73 4.19 -5.79
C ASN A 66 -18.62 3.33 -6.44
N LYS A 67 -18.44 2.08 -5.94
CA LYS A 67 -17.39 1.13 -6.41
C LYS A 67 -17.15 1.41 -7.87
N ASP A 68 -15.99 2.00 -8.21
CA ASP A 68 -15.86 2.59 -9.53
C ASP A 68 -16.09 1.42 -10.50
N PRO A 69 -17.08 1.50 -11.41
CA PRO A 69 -17.33 0.42 -12.36
C PRO A 69 -16.10 0.12 -13.24
N ASN A 70 -15.05 0.95 -13.18
CA ASN A 70 -13.76 0.74 -13.81
C ASN A 70 -12.73 -0.01 -12.95
N ASP A 71 -12.89 -0.13 -11.62
CA ASP A 71 -11.94 -0.85 -10.75
C ASP A 71 -11.82 -2.34 -11.11
N GLU A 72 -12.91 -2.92 -11.63
CA GLU A 72 -12.95 -4.32 -12.08
C GLU A 72 -12.59 -4.49 -13.56
N ARG A 73 -12.36 -3.40 -14.29
CA ARG A 73 -12.03 -3.47 -15.71
C ARG A 73 -10.54 -3.67 -15.89
N GLY A 74 -10.18 -4.39 -16.95
CA GLY A 74 -8.80 -4.39 -17.43
C GLY A 74 -8.35 -2.98 -17.77
N CYS A 75 -7.06 -2.70 -17.57
CA CYS A 75 -6.46 -1.41 -17.88
C CYS A 75 -5.41 -1.56 -19.00
N PHE A 76 -5.14 -0.46 -19.69
CA PHE A 76 -3.97 -0.35 -20.55
C PHE A 76 -2.88 0.38 -19.78
N ILE A 77 -1.71 -0.23 -19.70
CA ILE A 77 -0.51 0.39 -19.13
C ILE A 77 0.38 0.81 -20.28
N GLU A 78 0.68 2.11 -20.36
CA GLU A 78 1.62 2.65 -21.32
C GLU A 78 2.89 3.11 -20.61
N VAL A 79 4.01 2.45 -20.89
CA VAL A 79 5.33 2.81 -20.39
C VAL A 79 6.10 3.50 -21.51
N ARG A 80 6.52 4.75 -21.28
CA ARG A 80 7.30 5.55 -22.24
C ARG A 80 8.62 5.99 -21.64
N ALA A 81 9.68 5.96 -22.44
CA ALA A 81 10.95 6.56 -22.07
C ALA A 81 10.78 8.09 -21.96
N GLY A 82 11.15 8.65 -20.80
CA GLY A 82 11.19 10.08 -20.58
C GLY A 82 12.48 10.70 -21.12
N THR A 83 12.92 11.78 -20.46
CA THR A 83 14.23 12.38 -20.72
C THR A 83 15.36 11.45 -20.25
N GLY A 84 16.49 11.42 -20.97
CA GLY A 84 17.63 10.58 -20.61
C GLY A 84 17.91 9.46 -21.61
N GLY A 85 17.43 9.58 -22.85
CA GLY A 85 17.90 8.78 -23.99
C GLY A 85 17.89 7.26 -23.73
N ASP A 86 19.08 6.66 -23.75
CA ASP A 86 19.25 5.21 -23.61
C ASP A 86 18.96 4.73 -22.19
N GLU A 87 19.32 5.48 -21.14
CA GLU A 87 19.02 5.13 -19.75
C GLU A 87 17.51 5.14 -19.50
N ALA A 88 16.79 6.11 -20.07
CA ALA A 88 15.33 6.16 -19.99
C ALA A 88 14.69 4.95 -20.68
N ALA A 89 15.26 4.49 -21.79
CA ALA A 89 14.75 3.31 -22.50
C ALA A 89 14.98 2.02 -21.72
N LEU A 90 16.16 1.86 -21.13
CA LEU A 90 16.47 0.73 -20.24
C LEU A 90 15.52 0.70 -19.03
N PHE A 91 15.28 1.85 -18.41
CA PHE A 91 14.37 1.95 -17.27
C PHE A 91 12.92 1.64 -17.65
N ALA A 92 12.45 2.07 -18.83
CA ALA A 92 11.14 1.65 -19.34
C ALA A 92 11.05 0.12 -19.51
N GLY A 93 12.15 -0.52 -19.93
CA GLY A 93 12.30 -1.98 -19.95
C GLY A 93 12.18 -2.61 -18.55
N ASP A 94 12.84 -2.02 -17.55
CA ASP A 94 12.77 -2.48 -16.17
C ASP A 94 11.37 -2.34 -15.57
N LEU A 95 10.69 -1.22 -15.82
CA LEU A 95 9.30 -1.00 -15.41
C LEU A 95 8.37 -2.02 -16.06
N PHE A 96 8.49 -2.24 -17.37
CA PHE A 96 7.72 -3.29 -18.05
C PHE A 96 7.95 -4.63 -17.36
N ARG A 97 9.21 -5.05 -17.17
CA ARG A 97 9.53 -6.31 -16.49
C ARG A 97 8.97 -6.40 -15.07
N MET A 98 9.03 -5.30 -14.31
CA MET A 98 8.48 -5.22 -12.96
C MET A 98 6.97 -5.46 -12.96
N TYR A 99 6.22 -4.74 -13.81
CA TYR A 99 4.77 -4.90 -13.90
C TYR A 99 4.34 -6.24 -14.49
N SER A 100 5.07 -6.76 -15.48
CA SER A 100 4.84 -8.10 -16.03
C SER A 100 4.94 -9.17 -14.95
N ARG A 101 5.98 -9.11 -14.13
CA ARG A 101 6.15 -10.05 -13.01
C ARG A 101 5.08 -9.86 -11.94
N TYR A 102 4.68 -8.61 -11.66
CA TYR A 102 3.61 -8.33 -10.70
C TYR A 102 2.26 -8.90 -11.17
N ALA A 103 1.94 -8.74 -12.46
CA ALA A 103 0.75 -9.33 -13.07
C ALA A 103 0.76 -10.86 -12.98
N GLU A 104 1.89 -11.50 -13.28
CA GLU A 104 2.05 -12.96 -13.13
C GLU A 104 1.83 -13.43 -11.69
N ILE A 105 2.38 -12.73 -10.70
CA ILE A 105 2.19 -13.06 -9.26
C ILE A 105 0.71 -13.01 -8.87
N HIS A 106 -0.05 -12.10 -9.46
CA HIS A 106 -1.49 -11.97 -9.22
C HIS A 106 -2.35 -12.79 -10.20
N SER A 107 -1.73 -13.63 -11.04
CA SER A 107 -2.40 -14.45 -12.06
C SER A 107 -3.25 -13.63 -13.04
N TRP A 108 -2.82 -12.41 -13.35
CA TRP A 108 -3.47 -11.55 -14.33
C TRP A 108 -2.99 -11.89 -15.75
N GLN A 109 -3.93 -11.96 -16.70
CA GLN A 109 -3.60 -12.08 -18.11
C GLN A 109 -3.10 -10.74 -18.64
N MET A 110 -1.97 -10.75 -19.35
CA MET A 110 -1.37 -9.56 -19.97
C MET A 110 -0.99 -9.86 -21.41
N ASP A 111 -1.33 -8.93 -22.29
CA ASP A 111 -1.01 -8.97 -23.72
C ASP A 111 -0.23 -7.70 -24.11
N VAL A 112 0.90 -7.87 -24.80
CA VAL A 112 1.68 -6.74 -25.31
C VAL A 112 1.09 -6.29 -26.64
N ILE A 113 0.59 -5.05 -26.69
CA ILE A 113 -0.08 -4.49 -27.88
C ILE A 113 0.92 -3.80 -28.81
N SER A 114 1.88 -3.08 -28.25
CA SER A 114 2.90 -2.35 -28.99
C SER A 114 4.17 -2.26 -28.15
N ALA A 115 5.33 -2.38 -28.80
CA ALA A 115 6.62 -2.20 -28.17
C ALA A 115 7.61 -1.62 -29.19
N SER A 116 8.30 -0.55 -28.81
CA SER A 116 9.35 0.08 -29.61
C SER A 116 10.68 -0.08 -28.89
N SER A 117 11.64 -0.82 -29.45
CA SER A 117 12.91 -1.04 -28.76
C SER A 117 13.80 0.20 -28.71
N GLY A 118 14.51 0.36 -27.59
CA GLY A 118 15.62 1.31 -27.47
C GLY A 118 16.85 0.87 -28.29
N PRO A 119 17.75 1.79 -28.67
CA PRO A 119 18.92 1.47 -29.48
C PRO A 119 19.91 0.53 -28.75
N HIS A 120 20.00 0.67 -27.43
CA HIS A 120 20.89 -0.11 -26.57
C HIS A 120 20.13 -1.10 -25.66
N GLY A 121 18.87 -1.40 -25.99
CA GLY A 121 17.97 -2.22 -25.19
C GLY A 121 16.84 -1.42 -24.53
N GLY A 122 15.95 -2.13 -23.84
CA GLY A 122 14.75 -1.54 -23.24
C GLY A 122 13.71 -1.08 -24.27
N TYR A 123 12.84 -0.15 -23.87
CA TYR A 123 11.71 0.35 -24.68
C TYR A 123 11.65 1.88 -24.76
N LYS A 124 11.19 2.42 -25.87
CA LYS A 124 10.93 3.85 -26.09
C LYS A 124 9.48 4.19 -25.83
#